data_AF-A0A925W8F8-F1
#
_entry.id   AF-A0A925W8F8-F1
#
_cell.length_a   1.000
_cell.length_b   1.000
_cell.length_c   1.000
_cell.angle_alpha   90.00
_cell.angle_beta   90.00
_cell.angle_gamma   90.00
#
_symmetry.space_group_name_H-M   'P 1'
#
loop_
_entity.id
_entity.type
_entity.pdbx_description
1 polymer ?
#
loop_
_entity_poly.entity_id
_entity_poly.type
_entity_poly.pdbx_seq_one_letter_code
_entity_poly.pdbx_strand_id
1 'polypeptide(L)' 'MSELASRPAVPASDLAQARPQAVDRDSVPSVGPGAMLTGRYRLRTRVGADLAAGAEFWCAEDTVLRRDVAITVLRLL' A
#
# COMPACT_ATOMS: atom_id res chain seq x y z
N MET A 1 -13.45 -46.40 -36.71
CA MET A 1 -11.98 -46.35 -36.47
C MET A 1 -11.43 -45.29 -37.41
N SER A 2 -10.88 -44.14 -37.04
CA SER A 2 -10.65 -43.46 -35.77
C SER A 2 -10.46 -41.97 -36.14
N GLU A 3 -11.03 -41.07 -35.36
CA GLU A 3 -10.99 -39.62 -35.54
C GLU A 3 -9.65 -39.07 -35.00
N LEU A 4 -8.77 -38.58 -35.87
CA LEU A 4 -7.52 -37.90 -35.46
C LEU A 4 -7.83 -36.42 -35.19
N ALA A 5 -8.15 -36.12 -33.93
CA ALA A 5 -8.31 -34.76 -33.43
C ALA A 5 -6.96 -34.03 -33.40
N SER A 6 -6.75 -33.11 -34.35
CA SER A 6 -5.69 -32.09 -34.25
C SER A 6 -6.07 -31.05 -33.21
N ARG A 7 -5.51 -31.15 -32.00
CA ARG A 7 -5.54 -30.06 -31.02
C ARG A 7 -4.45 -29.03 -31.39
N PRO A 8 -4.77 -27.74 -31.56
CA PRO A 8 -3.73 -26.72 -31.58
C PRO A 8 -3.11 -26.62 -30.18
N ALA A 9 -1.78 -26.70 -30.11
CA ALA A 9 -1.02 -26.46 -28.88
C ALA A 9 -1.05 -24.95 -28.59
N VAL A 10 -1.81 -24.55 -27.56
CA VAL A 10 -1.68 -23.24 -26.92
C VAL A 10 -0.32 -23.20 -26.22
N PRO A 11 0.59 -22.24 -26.53
CA PRO A 11 1.81 -22.08 -25.76
C PRO A 11 1.44 -21.62 -24.35
N ALA A 12 1.76 -22.46 -23.37
CA ALA A 12 1.67 -22.15 -21.96
C ALA A 12 2.76 -21.14 -21.58
N SER A 13 2.52 -19.86 -21.86
CA SER A 13 3.40 -18.76 -21.43
C SER A 13 2.67 -17.71 -20.59
N ASP A 14 1.52 -18.06 -20.04
CA ASP A 14 0.76 -17.20 -19.14
C ASP A 14 0.53 -17.99 -17.86
N LEU A 15 1.00 -17.47 -16.72
CA LEU A 15 0.77 -17.87 -15.31
C LEU A 15 2.02 -17.88 -14.41
N ALA A 16 3.23 -17.76 -14.96
CA ALA A 16 4.44 -17.88 -14.16
C ALA A 16 5.06 -16.55 -13.71
N GLN A 17 4.29 -15.58 -13.20
CA GLN A 17 4.83 -14.61 -12.21
C GLN A 17 3.80 -13.68 -11.52
N ALA A 18 2.66 -14.21 -11.06
CA ALA A 18 1.96 -13.56 -9.94
C ALA A 18 2.62 -14.03 -8.64
N ARG A 19 3.85 -13.56 -8.36
CA ARG A 19 4.47 -13.77 -7.05
C ARG A 19 3.64 -12.96 -6.06
N PRO A 20 2.92 -13.56 -5.10
CA PRO A 20 2.25 -12.78 -4.07
C PRO A 20 3.35 -11.95 -3.40
N GLN A 21 3.23 -10.61 -3.48
CA GLN A 21 4.12 -9.74 -2.74
C GLN A 21 3.95 -10.15 -1.28
N ALA A 22 5.01 -10.74 -0.72
CA ALA A 22 5.11 -10.92 0.70
C ALA A 22 4.95 -9.52 1.28
N VAL A 23 3.80 -9.25 1.90
CA VAL A 23 3.65 -8.09 2.76
C VAL A 23 4.76 -8.21 3.78
N ASP A 24 5.79 -7.39 3.63
CA ASP A 24 6.86 -7.30 4.61
C ASP A 24 6.20 -6.79 5.89
N ARG A 25 5.82 -7.72 6.76
CA ARG A 25 5.11 -7.41 8.01
C ARG A 25 6.00 -6.61 8.96
N ASP A 26 7.31 -6.58 8.70
CA ASP A 26 8.32 -5.85 9.45
C ASP A 26 8.79 -4.56 8.74
N SER A 27 8.23 -4.22 7.58
CA SER A 27 8.42 -2.89 7.00
C SER A 27 7.74 -1.89 7.91
N VAL A 28 8.53 -1.25 8.77
CA VAL A 28 8.11 -0.07 9.53
C VAL A 28 7.49 0.89 8.51
N PRO A 29 6.20 1.23 8.63
CA PRO A 29 5.53 2.05 7.63
C PRO A 29 6.30 3.36 7.51
N SER A 30 6.82 3.63 6.30
CA SER A 30 7.51 4.87 6.00
C SER A 30 6.50 6.02 6.13
N VAL A 31 6.51 6.70 7.28
CA VAL A 31 5.70 7.90 7.52
C VAL A 31 6.44 9.08 6.91
N GLY A 32 5.91 9.58 5.80
CA GLY A 32 6.44 10.70 5.02
C GLY A 32 5.40 11.25 4.06
N PRO A 33 5.66 12.37 3.37
CA PRO A 33 4.75 12.89 2.35
C PRO A 33 4.43 11.82 1.29
N GLY A 34 3.16 11.67 0.97
CA GLY A 34 2.66 10.68 0.01
C GLY A 34 2.41 9.28 0.58
N ALA A 35 2.83 8.99 1.82
CA ALA A 35 2.61 7.70 2.46
C ALA A 35 1.12 7.41 2.66
N MET A 36 0.73 6.15 2.46
CA MET A 36 -0.63 5.66 2.68
C MET A 36 -0.74 5.02 4.07
N LEU A 37 -1.59 5.58 4.91
CA LEU A 37 -1.98 4.97 6.19
C LEU A 37 -3.26 4.17 5.99
N THR A 38 -3.24 2.91 6.42
CA THR A 38 -4.37 1.96 6.38
C THR A 38 -5.07 1.84 5.03
N GLY A 39 -4.40 2.21 3.94
CA GLY A 39 -4.96 2.23 2.59
C GLY A 39 -5.98 3.35 2.31
N ARG A 40 -6.22 4.28 3.26
CA ARG A 40 -7.25 5.33 3.14
C ARG A 40 -6.70 6.74 3.22
N TYR A 41 -5.71 6.98 4.06
CA TYR A 41 -5.24 8.34 4.30
C TYR A 41 -3.89 8.55 3.64
N ARG A 42 -3.80 9.52 2.72
CA ARG A 42 -2.54 9.89 2.09
C ARG A 42 -1.93 11.08 2.82
N LEU A 43 -0.78 10.91 3.47
CA LEU A 43 -0.08 12.01 4.13
C LEU A 43 0.34 13.06 3.10
N ARG A 44 0.15 14.34 3.42
CA ARG A 44 0.53 15.47 2.55
C ARG A 44 1.73 16.19 3.13
N THR A 45 1.52 16.87 4.26
CA THR A 45 2.47 17.79 4.85
C THR A 45 2.53 17.57 6.35
N ARG A 46 3.73 17.42 6.89
CA ARG A 46 3.96 17.42 8.34
C ARG A 46 3.81 18.86 8.83
N VAL A 47 2.93 19.08 9.80
CA VAL A 47 2.67 20.41 10.36
C VAL A 47 3.35 20.62 11.71
N GLY A 48 3.80 19.54 12.37
CA GLY A 48 4.56 19.64 13.61
C GLY A 48 4.89 18.28 14.21
N ALA A 49 5.45 18.33 15.41
CA ALA A 49 5.65 17.15 16.25
C ALA A 49 5.78 17.54 17.72
N ASP A 50 5.39 16.61 18.58
CA ASP A 50 5.69 16.61 20.01
C ASP A 50 6.63 15.44 20.29
N LEU A 51 7.91 15.73 20.49
CA LEU A 51 8.94 14.72 20.73
C LEU A 51 8.81 14.06 22.10
N ALA A 52 8.30 14.79 23.11
CA ALA A 52 8.11 14.23 24.44
C ALA A 52 7.00 13.17 24.45
N ALA A 53 5.99 13.35 23.61
CA ALA A 53 4.91 12.38 23.41
C ALA A 53 5.16 11.37 22.26
N GLY A 54 6.28 11.46 21.55
CA GLY A 54 6.55 10.62 20.38
C GLY A 54 5.52 10.82 19.24
N ALA A 55 4.96 12.01 19.10
CA ALA A 55 3.86 12.30 18.18
C ALA A 55 4.29 13.19 17.01
N GLU A 56 3.80 12.88 15.81
CA GLU A 56 3.89 13.75 14.63
C GLU A 56 2.49 14.18 14.17
N PHE A 57 2.35 15.44 13.81
CA PHE A 57 1.08 16.01 13.34
C PHE A 57 1.15 16.25 11.84
N TRP A 58 0.12 15.80 11.13
CA TRP A 58 0.08 15.79 9.66
C TRP A 58 -1.25 16.32 9.13
N CYS A 59 -1.18 17.06 8.03
CA CYS A 59 -2.29 17.20 7.10
C CYS A 59 -2.25 16.00 6.13
N ALA A 60 -3.40 15.38 5.90
CA ALA A 60 -3.57 14.24 5.02
C ALA A 60 -4.85 14.37 4.20
N GLU A 61 -4.91 13.68 3.07
CA GLU A 61 -6.16 13.50 2.32
C GLU A 61 -6.82 12.19 2.74
N ASP A 62 -8.10 12.24 3.14
CA ASP A 62 -8.97 11.06 3.15
C ASP A 62 -9.38 10.76 1.71
N THR A 63 -8.81 9.72 1.10
CA THR A 63 -8.98 9.43 -0.33
C THR A 63 -10.39 8.95 -0.68
N VAL A 64 -11.14 8.46 0.31
CA VAL A 64 -12.54 8.03 0.13
C VAL A 64 -13.46 9.24 0.14
N LEU A 65 -13.28 10.13 1.13
CA LEU A 65 -14.12 11.31 1.30
C LEU A 65 -13.63 12.54 0.51
N ARG A 66 -12.46 12.44 -0.12
CA ARG A 66 -11.79 13.47 -0.93
C ARG A 66 -11.71 14.81 -0.22
N ARG A 67 -11.25 14.78 1.03
CA ARG A 67 -11.10 15.98 1.88
C ARG A 67 -9.84 15.91 2.71
N ASP A 68 -9.37 17.08 3.14
CA ASP A 68 -8.26 17.17 4.08
C ASP A 68 -8.71 16.79 5.49
N VAL A 69 -7.83 16.08 6.19
CA VAL A 69 -8.00 15.62 7.57
C VAL A 69 -6.69 15.81 8.34
N ALA A 70 -6.80 16.12 9.63
CA ALA A 70 -5.66 16.11 10.55
C ALA A 70 -5.42 14.69 11.06
N ILE A 71 -4.16 14.25 11.07
CA ILE A 71 -3.74 12.95 11.60
C ILE A 71 -2.60 13.15 12.59
N THR A 72 -2.70 12.48 13.74
CA THR A 72 -1.61 12.31 14.69
C THR A 72 -1.03 10.91 14.52
N VAL A 73 0.25 10.83 14.20
CA VAL A 73 1.00 9.57 14.15
C VAL A 73 1.81 9.44 15.42
N LEU A 74 1.56 8.37 16.17
CA LEU A 74 2.34 8.04 17.37
C LEU A 74 3.41 7.03 17.00
N ARG A 75 4.64 7.29 17.45
CA ARG A 75 5.76 6.34 17.35
C ARG A 75 6.13 5.91 18.76
N LEU A 76 6.27 4.60 18.98
CA LEU A 76 7.09 4.15 20.10
C LEU A 76 8.53 4.54 19.78
N LEU A 77 9.12 5.33 20.67
CA LEU A 77 10.55 5.61 20.69
C LEU A 77 11.30 4.39 21.23
#